data_AF-A0ABD3FE01-F1
#
_entry.id   AF-A0ABD3FE01-F1
#
_cell.length_a   1.000
_cell.length_b   1.000
_cell.length_c   1.000
_cell.angle_alpha   90.00
_cell.angle_beta   90.00
_cell.angle_gamma   90.00
#
_symmetry.space_group_name_H-M   'P 1'
#
loop_
_entity.id
_entity.type
_entity.pdbx_description
1 polymer ?
#
loop_
_entity_poly.entity_id
_entity_poly.type
_entity_poly.pdbx_seq_one_letter_code
_entity_poly.pdbx_strand_id
1 'polypeptide(L)'
;MRLRRKLGGHNKTKGNPRPVGAPGTGHQFVGSSDAYGRHYQLEMEFEAGGQWKRPRPTEEGGVKLMTQNLQGFKKEKRHSWMKAWRSLPLSEQPDVIYVQETHITSQREAQELENEWRRLWHVPVSAPTMTFWSVGDKPAGGVGIVLTPRTQINARAWAQKQWSPRVIAVHHELLGLLVNVYA
;
A
#
# COMPACT_ATOMS: atom_id res chain seq x y z
N MET A 1 -21.14 -34.88 73.79
CA MET A 1 -20.91 -36.33 73.54
C MET A 1 -20.55 -36.50 72.06
N ARG A 2 -19.55 -37.34 71.76
CA ARG A 2 -19.01 -37.77 70.44
C ARG A 2 -18.03 -36.87 69.67
N LEU A 3 -16.75 -37.26 69.80
CA LEU A 3 -15.62 -37.06 68.90
C LEU A 3 -15.80 -37.79 67.53
N ARG A 4 -15.13 -37.27 66.48
CA ARG A 4 -14.15 -37.93 65.57
C ARG A 4 -13.69 -36.92 64.49
N ARG A 5 -12.41 -36.53 64.39
CA ARG A 5 -11.31 -37.07 63.53
C ARG A 5 -11.73 -37.19 62.04
N LYS A 6 -10.98 -36.74 61.02
CA LYS A 6 -9.52 -36.76 60.79
C LYS A 6 -9.17 -36.19 59.38
N LEU A 7 -7.88 -35.81 59.18
CA LEU A 7 -7.08 -35.71 57.93
C LEU A 7 -7.36 -34.50 57.01
N GLY A 8 -6.40 -33.72 56.47
CA GLY A 8 -4.97 -33.92 56.26
C GLY A 8 -4.68 -33.84 54.74
N GLY A 9 -3.95 -32.81 54.28
CA GLY A 9 -3.57 -32.69 52.87
C GLY A 9 -2.66 -31.49 52.59
N HIS A 10 -1.35 -31.75 52.50
CA HIS A 10 -0.31 -30.85 51.99
C HIS A 10 -0.51 -30.52 50.52
N ASN A 11 -0.14 -29.30 50.09
CA ASN A 11 0.60 -29.15 48.84
C ASN A 11 1.51 -27.91 48.84
N LYS A 12 2.82 -28.16 48.71
CA LYS A 12 3.83 -27.18 48.29
C LYS A 12 3.78 -27.11 46.75
N THR A 13 4.02 -25.95 46.14
CA THR A 13 5.22 -25.70 45.30
C THR A 13 5.14 -24.44 44.44
N LYS A 14 6.33 -23.83 44.33
CA LYS A 14 6.92 -23.14 43.16
C LYS A 14 6.48 -21.69 42.87
N GLY A 15 7.39 -20.78 43.23
CA GLY A 15 7.54 -19.49 42.57
C GLY A 15 8.08 -19.63 41.15
N ASN A 16 7.88 -18.57 40.38
CA ASN A 16 8.64 -18.26 39.17
C ASN A 16 8.53 -16.75 38.87
N PRO A 17 9.42 -16.17 38.05
CA PRO A 17 10.10 -14.93 38.35
C PRO A 17 9.51 -13.73 37.59
N ARG A 18 9.88 -12.52 38.04
CA ARG A 18 9.67 -11.28 37.30
C ARG A 18 10.61 -11.23 36.07
N PRO A 19 10.14 -10.82 34.89
CA PRO A 19 11.03 -10.34 33.84
C PRO A 19 11.30 -8.84 34.01
N VAL A 20 12.58 -8.49 33.91
CA VAL A 20 13.14 -7.12 33.82
C VAL A 20 13.73 -6.95 32.42
N GLY A 21 13.50 -5.80 31.79
CA GLY A 21 14.09 -5.36 30.50
C GLY A 21 13.22 -5.70 29.28
N ALA A 22 12.98 -4.83 28.29
CA ALA A 22 13.74 -3.69 27.79
C ALA A 22 12.81 -2.74 26.96
N PRO A 23 13.30 -1.62 26.41
CA PRO A 23 12.52 -0.44 26.05
C PRO A 23 11.79 -0.54 24.71
N GLY A 24 10.66 0.19 24.63
CA GLY A 24 9.87 0.34 23.43
C GLY A 24 10.46 1.32 22.42
N THR A 25 10.46 0.88 21.17
CA THR A 25 10.08 1.65 19.99
C THR A 25 9.67 0.63 18.94
N GLY A 26 8.48 0.05 19.13
CA GLY A 26 7.81 -0.72 18.10
C GLY A 26 7.25 0.26 17.08
N HIS A 27 7.91 0.43 15.95
CA HIS A 27 7.20 0.82 14.73
C HIS A 27 6.14 -0.24 14.49
N GLN A 28 4.89 0.09 14.81
CA GLN A 28 3.74 -0.70 14.41
C GLN A 28 3.69 -0.65 12.88
N PHE A 29 4.24 -1.68 12.24
CA PHE A 29 3.86 -2.05 10.88
C PHE A 29 2.38 -2.41 10.93
N VAL A 30 1.52 -1.42 10.66
CA VAL A 30 0.11 -1.65 10.38
C VAL A 30 0.07 -2.44 9.07
N GLY A 31 -0.43 -3.67 9.15
CA GLY A 31 -0.56 -4.56 8.01
C GLY A 31 -1.21 -3.86 6.83
N SER A 32 -0.57 -4.01 5.66
CA SER A 32 -1.04 -3.55 4.36
C SER A 32 -2.38 -4.20 4.00
N SER A 33 -3.47 -3.62 4.48
CA SER A 33 -4.79 -3.74 3.84
C SER A 33 -4.74 -2.82 2.63
N ASP A 34 -4.60 -3.41 1.44
CA ASP A 34 -4.48 -2.67 0.19
C ASP A 34 -5.80 -1.96 -0.13
N ALA A 35 -5.76 -0.79 -0.79
CA ALA A 35 -6.98 -0.03 -1.05
C ALA A 35 -7.98 -0.74 -1.98
N TYR A 36 -7.50 -1.72 -2.76
CA TYR A 36 -8.34 -2.58 -3.58
C TYR A 36 -9.07 -3.64 -2.75
N GLY A 37 -8.38 -4.30 -1.81
CA GLY A 37 -9.01 -5.13 -0.79
C GLY A 37 -9.98 -4.31 0.06
N ARG A 38 -9.63 -3.07 0.42
CA ARG A 38 -10.57 -2.15 1.10
C ARG A 38 -11.79 -1.82 0.25
N HIS A 39 -11.66 -1.57 -1.06
CA HIS A 39 -12.82 -1.24 -1.91
C HIS A 39 -13.70 -2.45 -2.22
N TYR A 40 -13.11 -3.64 -2.44
CA TYR A 40 -13.85 -4.89 -2.63
C TYR A 40 -14.52 -5.35 -1.34
N GLN A 41 -13.85 -5.15 -0.21
CA GLN A 41 -14.39 -5.43 1.12
C GLN A 41 -15.39 -4.36 1.57
N LEU A 42 -15.28 -3.11 1.13
CA LEU A 42 -16.31 -2.08 1.29
C LEU A 42 -17.57 -2.42 0.49
N GLU A 43 -17.44 -2.91 -0.75
CA GLU A 43 -18.59 -3.42 -1.52
C GLU A 43 -19.26 -4.60 -0.78
N MET A 44 -18.50 -5.55 -0.22
CA MET A 44 -19.06 -6.66 0.56
C MET A 44 -19.60 -6.27 1.96
N GLU A 45 -18.97 -5.33 2.67
CA GLU A 45 -19.36 -4.92 4.04
C GLU A 45 -20.56 -3.97 4.03
N PHE A 46 -20.72 -3.15 2.98
CA PHE A 46 -21.90 -2.30 2.77
C PHE A 46 -23.16 -3.14 2.50
N GLU A 47 -23.02 -4.31 1.86
CA GLU A 47 -24.08 -5.31 1.72
C GLU A 47 -24.38 -6.07 3.02
N ALA A 48 -23.43 -6.15 3.96
CA ALA A 48 -23.53 -6.95 5.19
C ALA A 48 -23.86 -6.18 6.49
N GLY A 49 -24.03 -4.85 6.44
CA GLY A 49 -24.51 -4.05 7.58
C GLY A 49 -23.53 -3.88 8.76
N GLY A 50 -22.22 -4.06 8.55
CA GLY A 50 -21.21 -3.97 9.61
C GLY A 50 -20.84 -2.53 10.02
N GLN A 51 -20.68 -2.27 11.32
CA GLN A 51 -20.15 -0.99 11.84
C GLN A 51 -18.62 -0.91 11.74
N TRP A 52 -18.15 0.02 10.93
CA TRP A 52 -16.74 0.29 10.65
C TRP A 52 -16.04 1.12 11.75
N LYS A 53 -14.73 0.87 11.97
CA LYS A 53 -13.84 1.72 12.79
C LYS A 53 -12.84 2.46 11.89
N ARG A 54 -12.97 3.80 11.85
CA ARG A 54 -12.12 4.67 11.02
C ARG A 54 -10.64 4.58 11.44
N PRO A 55 -9.67 4.42 10.51
CA PRO A 55 -8.29 4.76 10.78
C PRO A 55 -8.22 6.19 11.30
N ARG A 56 -7.41 6.42 12.33
CA ARG A 56 -7.24 7.78 12.87
C ARG A 56 -6.60 8.64 11.77
N PRO A 57 -7.10 9.85 11.53
CA PRO A 57 -6.45 10.76 10.61
C PRO A 57 -5.02 11.03 11.11
N THR A 58 -4.03 10.65 10.31
CA THR A 58 -2.65 11.13 10.45
C THR A 58 -2.64 12.65 10.26
N GLU A 59 -1.83 13.33 11.06
CA GLU A 59 -1.68 14.80 11.10
C GLU A 59 -1.72 15.44 9.71
N GLU A 60 -2.49 16.53 9.61
CA GLU A 60 -2.65 17.33 8.41
C GLU A 60 -1.29 17.90 7.98
N GLY A 61 -0.70 17.36 6.90
CA GLY A 61 0.52 17.89 6.28
C GLY A 61 1.52 16.85 5.79
N GLY A 62 1.38 15.57 6.16
CA GLY A 62 2.27 14.50 5.72
C GLY A 62 2.00 13.99 4.31
N VAL A 63 3.05 13.55 3.61
CA VAL A 63 2.99 12.86 2.32
C VAL A 63 2.42 11.46 2.52
N LYS A 64 1.37 11.11 1.76
CA LYS A 64 0.70 9.81 1.84
C LYS A 64 1.24 8.85 0.79
N LEU A 65 2.04 7.90 1.25
CA LEU A 65 2.58 6.83 0.41
C LEU A 65 1.75 5.56 0.58
N MET A 66 1.42 4.89 -0.53
CA MET A 66 0.78 3.59 -0.54
C MET A 66 1.62 2.60 -1.34
N THR A 67 1.59 1.33 -0.97
CA THR A 67 2.24 0.25 -1.71
C THR A 67 1.24 -0.87 -1.97
N GLN A 68 1.29 -1.47 -3.16
CA GLN A 68 0.42 -2.58 -3.52
C GLN A 68 1.08 -3.55 -4.49
N ASN A 69 0.92 -4.84 -4.22
CA ASN A 69 1.24 -5.89 -5.17
C ASN A 69 -0.01 -6.21 -6.02
N LEU A 70 0.10 -6.12 -7.35
CA LEU A 70 -1.03 -6.27 -8.27
C LEU A 70 -1.23 -7.72 -8.74
N GLN A 71 -0.30 -8.63 -8.45
CA GLN A 71 -0.34 -10.03 -8.88
C GLN A 71 -0.63 -10.21 -10.39
N GLY A 72 0.01 -9.36 -11.20
CA GLY A 72 -0.25 -9.20 -12.62
C GLY A 72 -1.35 -8.18 -12.88
N PHE A 73 -1.00 -7.03 -13.47
CA PHE A 73 -1.95 -5.95 -13.70
C PHE A 73 -2.84 -6.21 -14.93
N LYS A 74 -3.77 -7.16 -14.81
CA LYS A 74 -4.61 -7.65 -15.91
C LYS A 74 -5.48 -6.55 -16.52
N LYS A 75 -5.62 -6.54 -17.85
CA LYS A 75 -6.33 -5.49 -18.61
C LYS A 75 -7.74 -5.23 -18.09
N GLU A 76 -8.48 -6.30 -17.80
CA GLU A 76 -9.84 -6.26 -17.30
C GLU A 76 -10.00 -5.64 -15.90
N LYS A 77 -8.93 -5.59 -15.10
CA LYS A 77 -8.96 -5.01 -13.74
C LYS A 77 -8.43 -3.58 -13.67
N ARG A 78 -7.70 -3.10 -14.68
CA ARG A 78 -7.02 -1.79 -14.67
C ARG A 78 -7.97 -0.64 -14.39
N HIS A 79 -9.05 -0.56 -15.15
CA HIS A 79 -9.99 0.55 -15.01
C HIS A 79 -10.66 0.59 -13.63
N SER A 80 -11.11 -0.57 -13.12
CA SER A 80 -11.71 -0.69 -11.78
C SER A 80 -10.70 -0.31 -10.70
N TRP A 81 -9.47 -0.82 -10.78
CA TRP A 81 -8.39 -0.47 -9.86
C TRP A 81 -8.11 1.04 -9.84
N MET A 82 -7.99 1.66 -11.01
CA MET A 82 -7.75 3.10 -11.11
C MET A 82 -8.92 3.91 -10.54
N LYS A 83 -10.16 3.51 -10.87
CA LYS A 83 -11.38 4.16 -10.39
C LYS A 83 -11.49 4.10 -8.86
N ALA A 84 -11.10 2.99 -8.24
CA ALA A 84 -11.10 2.82 -6.79
C ALA A 84 -10.17 3.83 -6.09
N TRP A 85 -9.03 4.19 -6.70
CA TRP A 85 -8.17 5.24 -6.14
C TRP A 85 -8.76 6.64 -6.30
N ARG A 86 -9.44 6.91 -7.43
CA ARG A 86 -10.14 8.19 -7.64
C ARG A 86 -11.35 8.37 -6.73
N SER A 87 -12.05 7.30 -6.38
CA SER A 87 -13.26 7.36 -5.55
C SER A 87 -12.99 7.66 -4.08
N LEU A 88 -11.73 7.52 -3.62
CA LEU A 88 -11.36 7.87 -2.26
C LEU A 88 -11.63 9.36 -1.98
N PRO A 89 -12.11 9.72 -0.77
CA PRO A 89 -12.14 11.10 -0.33
C PRO A 89 -10.78 11.78 -0.51
N LEU A 90 -10.77 13.07 -0.85
CA LEU A 90 -9.50 13.80 -1.01
C LEU A 90 -8.59 13.65 0.21
N SER A 91 -9.14 13.69 1.42
CA SER A 91 -8.38 13.48 2.66
C SER A 91 -7.75 12.08 2.79
N GLU A 92 -8.14 11.10 1.99
CA GLU A 92 -7.65 9.72 2.04
C GLU A 92 -6.84 9.31 0.81
N GLN A 93 -6.94 10.07 -0.29
CA GLN A 93 -6.16 9.80 -1.50
C GLN A 93 -4.66 9.82 -1.19
N PRO A 94 -3.89 8.85 -1.70
CA PRO A 94 -2.44 8.87 -1.60
C PRO A 94 -1.85 9.94 -2.50
N ASP A 95 -0.65 10.37 -2.17
CA ASP A 95 0.19 11.23 -3.00
C ASP A 95 1.04 10.39 -3.95
N VAL A 96 1.51 9.22 -3.50
CA VAL A 96 2.28 8.28 -4.33
C VAL A 96 1.79 6.87 -4.06
N ILE A 97 1.64 6.08 -5.12
CA ILE A 97 1.32 4.66 -5.08
C ILE A 97 2.47 3.89 -5.71
N TYR A 98 3.16 3.09 -4.91
CA TYR A 98 4.11 2.09 -5.36
C TYR A 98 3.35 0.81 -5.72
N VAL A 99 3.58 0.30 -6.92
CA VAL A 99 2.95 -0.93 -7.40
C VAL A 99 4.00 -1.97 -7.79
N GLN A 100 3.72 -3.24 -7.52
CA GLN A 100 4.61 -4.38 -7.78
C GLN A 100 3.84 -5.49 -8.51
N GLU A 101 4.57 -6.43 -9.12
CA GLU A 101 4.01 -7.50 -9.97
C GLU A 101 3.10 -6.92 -11.06
N THR A 102 3.55 -5.87 -11.75
CA THR A 102 2.73 -5.18 -12.76
C THR A 102 2.58 -5.99 -14.04
N HIS A 103 3.59 -6.81 -14.39
CA HIS A 103 3.65 -7.65 -15.59
C HIS A 103 3.51 -6.85 -16.89
N ILE A 104 3.89 -5.57 -16.88
CA ILE A 104 3.86 -4.72 -18.08
C ILE A 104 5.00 -5.10 -19.00
N THR A 105 4.66 -5.45 -20.24
CA THR A 105 5.63 -6.02 -21.20
C THR A 105 5.97 -5.12 -22.37
N SER A 106 5.30 -3.98 -22.51
CA SER A 106 5.59 -3.04 -23.60
C SER A 106 5.47 -1.58 -23.19
N GLN A 107 6.25 -0.73 -23.87
CA GLN A 107 6.15 0.72 -23.71
C GLN A 107 4.77 1.25 -24.13
N ARG A 108 4.16 0.62 -25.15
CA ARG A 108 2.80 0.94 -25.59
C ARG A 108 1.80 0.74 -24.47
N GLU A 109 1.88 -0.39 -23.76
CA GLU A 109 1.01 -0.69 -22.64
C GLU A 109 1.21 0.28 -21.46
N ALA A 110 2.46 0.62 -21.14
CA ALA A 110 2.76 1.64 -20.14
C ALA A 110 2.14 3.00 -20.51
N GLN A 111 2.15 3.36 -21.80
CA GLN A 111 1.55 4.60 -22.28
C GLN A 111 0.01 4.55 -22.33
N GLU A 112 -0.58 3.40 -22.63
CA GLU A 112 -2.02 3.17 -22.49
C GLU A 112 -2.47 3.40 -21.04
N LEU A 113 -1.74 2.86 -20.06
CA LEU A 113 -1.98 3.06 -18.63
C LEU A 113 -1.87 4.53 -18.20
N GLU A 114 -0.83 5.24 -18.65
CA GLU A 114 -0.68 6.67 -18.40
C GLU A 114 -1.88 7.47 -18.95
N ASN A 115 -2.29 7.17 -20.17
CA ASN A 115 -3.40 7.86 -20.82
C ASN A 115 -4.74 7.58 -20.11
N GLU A 116 -4.97 6.34 -19.68
CA GLU A 116 -6.15 5.97 -18.89
C GLU A 116 -6.18 6.70 -17.55
N TRP A 117 -5.05 6.73 -16.84
CA TRP A 117 -4.92 7.44 -15.57
C TRP A 117 -5.18 8.94 -15.74
N ARG A 118 -4.55 9.58 -16.73
CA ARG A 118 -4.80 11.00 -17.04
C ARG A 118 -6.26 11.30 -17.35
N ARG A 119 -6.89 10.48 -18.21
CA ARG A 119 -8.32 10.62 -18.54
C ARG A 119 -9.19 10.50 -17.31
N LEU A 120 -8.88 9.54 -16.44
CA LEU A 120 -9.58 9.36 -15.19
C LEU A 120 -9.46 10.59 -14.30
N TRP A 121 -8.36 11.34 -14.34
CA TRP A 121 -8.20 12.56 -13.53
C TRP A 121 -8.51 13.86 -14.28
N HIS A 122 -9.00 13.79 -15.52
CA HIS A 122 -9.19 14.96 -16.40
C HIS A 122 -7.92 15.81 -16.57
N VAL A 123 -6.75 15.18 -16.53
CA VAL A 123 -5.44 15.81 -16.70
C VAL A 123 -5.10 15.88 -18.20
N PRO A 124 -4.69 17.05 -18.74
CA PRO A 124 -4.38 17.19 -20.16
C PRO A 124 -3.11 16.43 -20.56
N VAL A 125 -2.99 16.05 -21.83
CA VAL A 125 -1.83 15.31 -22.35
C VAL A 125 -0.53 16.12 -22.27
N SER A 126 -0.61 17.45 -22.25
CA SER A 126 0.55 18.34 -22.06
C SER A 126 1.05 18.42 -20.62
N ALA A 127 0.31 17.87 -19.65
CA ALA A 127 0.74 17.84 -18.26
C ALA A 127 1.95 16.90 -18.06
N PRO A 128 2.69 17.04 -16.94
CA PRO A 128 3.73 16.10 -16.56
C PRO A 128 3.26 14.65 -16.48
N THR A 129 4.20 13.70 -16.61
CA THR A 129 3.93 12.27 -16.48
C THR A 129 3.49 11.92 -15.06
N MET A 130 2.41 11.15 -14.95
CA MET A 130 1.82 10.74 -13.68
C MET A 130 2.19 9.31 -13.30
N THR A 131 2.51 8.46 -14.27
CA THR A 131 2.83 7.05 -14.04
C THR A 131 4.15 6.66 -14.67
N PHE A 132 4.94 5.91 -13.90
CA PHE A 132 6.25 5.42 -14.30
C PHE A 132 6.26 3.91 -14.09
N TRP A 133 6.66 3.17 -15.12
CA TRP A 133 6.57 1.71 -15.12
C TRP A 133 7.92 1.13 -15.55
N SER A 134 8.35 0.07 -14.88
CA SER A 134 9.34 -0.83 -15.48
C SER A 134 8.67 -1.61 -16.60
N VAL A 135 9.33 -1.71 -17.75
CA VAL A 135 8.90 -2.55 -18.87
C VAL A 135 9.90 -3.69 -18.99
N GLY A 136 9.42 -4.93 -19.02
CA GLY A 136 10.26 -6.11 -19.16
C GLY A 136 9.84 -7.00 -20.32
N ASP A 137 10.78 -7.78 -20.86
CA ASP A 137 10.53 -8.65 -22.02
C ASP A 137 9.66 -9.88 -21.68
N LYS A 138 9.44 -10.14 -20.39
CA LYS A 138 8.67 -11.27 -19.87
C LYS A 138 7.57 -10.78 -18.93
N PRO A 139 6.39 -11.43 -18.90
CA PRO A 139 5.33 -11.13 -17.94
C PRO A 139 5.68 -11.70 -16.55
N ALA A 140 6.76 -11.19 -15.96
CA ALA A 140 7.25 -11.62 -14.66
C ALA A 140 7.77 -10.41 -13.89
N GLY A 141 7.27 -10.21 -12.66
CA GLY A 141 7.61 -9.06 -11.84
C GLY A 141 7.08 -7.75 -12.44
N GLY A 142 7.88 -6.69 -12.34
CA GLY A 142 7.50 -5.36 -12.78
C GLY A 142 7.07 -4.50 -11.61
N VAL A 143 7.53 -3.26 -11.61
CA VAL A 143 7.25 -2.25 -10.59
C VAL A 143 6.78 -0.96 -11.25
N GLY A 144 6.04 -0.15 -10.50
CA GLY A 144 5.53 1.13 -10.96
C GLY A 144 5.47 2.17 -9.84
N ILE A 145 5.51 3.45 -10.22
CA ILE A 145 5.28 4.60 -9.36
C ILE A 145 4.13 5.39 -10.01
N VAL A 146 3.02 5.53 -9.31
CA VAL A 146 1.82 6.23 -9.77
C VAL A 146 1.58 7.43 -8.86
N LEU A 147 1.45 8.60 -9.45
CA LEU A 147 1.22 9.87 -8.77
C LEU A 147 -0.25 10.29 -8.94
N THR A 148 -0.81 10.95 -7.94
CA THR A 148 -2.12 11.59 -8.07
C THR A 148 -1.97 13.02 -8.59
N PRO A 149 -3.04 13.67 -9.09
CA PRO A 149 -2.93 15.04 -9.61
C PRO A 149 -2.38 16.07 -8.63
N ARG A 150 -2.50 15.82 -7.32
CA ARG A 150 -1.96 16.69 -6.27
C ARG A 150 -0.43 16.74 -6.25
N THR A 151 0.21 15.67 -6.71
CA THR A 151 1.65 15.42 -6.59
C THR A 151 2.27 15.05 -7.93
N GLN A 152 1.61 15.36 -9.05
CA GLN A 152 2.19 15.13 -10.38
C GLN A 152 3.27 16.16 -10.76
N ILE A 153 3.56 17.13 -9.89
CA ILE A 153 4.39 18.29 -10.23
C ILE A 153 5.85 17.84 -10.45
N ASN A 154 6.32 18.04 -11.69
CA ASN A 154 7.72 17.92 -12.11
C ASN A 154 8.40 16.60 -11.72
N ALA A 155 7.65 15.50 -11.70
CA ALA A 155 8.20 14.17 -11.59
C ALA A 155 8.82 13.74 -12.92
N ARG A 156 10.04 13.18 -12.86
CA ARG A 156 10.76 12.66 -14.02
C ARG A 156 11.50 11.37 -13.70
N ALA A 157 11.63 10.51 -14.70
CA ALA A 157 12.42 9.29 -14.56
C ALA A 157 13.86 9.63 -14.13
N TRP A 158 14.36 8.96 -13.09
CA TRP A 158 15.73 9.09 -12.63
C TRP A 158 16.52 7.84 -13.00
N ALA A 159 17.68 8.02 -13.63
CA ALA A 159 18.55 6.94 -14.09
C ALA A 159 17.79 5.82 -14.85
N GLN A 160 16.90 6.18 -15.78
CA GLN A 160 15.99 5.23 -16.44
C GLN A 160 16.70 4.03 -17.10
N LYS A 161 17.93 4.21 -17.58
CA LYS A 161 18.76 3.14 -18.15
C LYS A 161 19.14 2.04 -17.14
N GLN A 162 19.03 2.32 -15.84
CA GLN A 162 19.30 1.38 -14.74
C GLN A 162 18.02 0.72 -14.22
N TRP A 163 16.86 1.08 -14.75
CA TRP A 163 15.61 0.47 -14.34
C TRP A 163 15.57 -1.01 -14.72
N SER A 164 14.94 -1.79 -13.86
CA SER A 164 14.71 -3.21 -14.05
C SER A 164 13.27 -3.56 -13.67
N PRO A 165 12.78 -4.78 -13.97
CA PRO A 165 11.50 -5.25 -13.47
C PRO A 165 11.34 -5.22 -11.94
N ARG A 166 12.43 -5.00 -11.18
CA ARG A 166 12.42 -4.96 -9.72
C ARG A 166 12.70 -3.59 -9.12
N VAL A 167 13.22 -2.65 -9.91
CA VAL A 167 13.67 -1.35 -9.39
C VAL A 167 13.40 -0.26 -10.41
N ILE A 168 12.70 0.79 -9.97
CA ILE A 168 12.61 2.06 -10.68
C ILE A 168 12.77 3.22 -9.70
N ALA A 169 13.16 4.37 -10.25
CA ALA A 169 13.38 5.57 -9.46
C ALA A 169 12.91 6.82 -10.20
N VAL A 170 12.23 7.71 -9.50
CA VAL A 170 11.65 8.95 -10.03
C VAL A 170 12.14 10.10 -9.20
N HIS A 171 12.71 11.11 -9.85
CA HIS A 171 13.02 12.38 -9.20
C HIS A 171 11.76 13.23 -9.18
N HIS A 172 11.28 13.55 -7.99
CA HIS A 172 10.15 14.43 -7.77
C HIS A 172 10.64 15.71 -7.08
N GLU A 173 10.20 16.87 -7.54
CA GLU A 173 10.71 18.16 -7.06
C GLU A 173 10.47 18.38 -5.55
N LEU A 174 9.23 18.13 -5.09
CA LEU A 174 8.87 18.32 -3.68
C LEU A 174 9.22 17.14 -2.77
N LEU A 175 9.17 15.91 -3.29
CA LEU A 175 9.30 14.68 -2.49
C LEU A 175 10.71 14.07 -2.54
N GLY A 176 11.61 14.64 -3.35
CA GLY A 176 12.95 14.10 -3.56
C GLY A 176 12.95 12.84 -4.46
N LEU A 177 13.86 11.92 -4.16
CA LEU A 177 14.01 10.70 -4.95
C LEU A 177 13.06 9.60 -4.43
N LEU A 178 12.08 9.25 -5.27
CA LEU A 178 11.16 8.14 -5.03
C LEU A 178 11.76 6.87 -5.63
N VAL A 179 11.91 5.81 -4.84
CA VAL A 179 12.47 4.54 -5.29
C VAL A 179 11.50 3.42 -4.93
N ASN A 180 11.08 2.65 -5.93
CA ASN A 180 10.28 1.45 -5.72
C ASN A 180 11.14 0.22 -6.00
N VAL A 181 11.28 -0.64 -4.98
CA VAL A 181 12.09 -1.86 -5.00
C VAL A 181 11.22 -3.06 -4.67
N TYR A 182 11.36 -4.13 -5.45
CA TYR A 182 10.73 -5.42 -5.23
C TYR A 182 11.80 -6.51 -5.03
N ALA A 183 11.88 -7.03 -3.80
CA ALA A 183 12.90 -7.99 -3.37
C ALA A 183 12.49 -9.44 -3.69
#